data_AF-A0A916D802-F1
#
_entry.id   AF-A0A916D802-F1
#
_cell.length_a   1.000
_cell.length_b   1.000
_cell.length_c   1.000
_cell.angle_alpha   90.00
_cell.angle_beta   90.00
_cell.angle_gamma   90.00
#
_symmetry.space_group_name_H-M   'P 1'
#
loop_
_entity.id
_entity.type
_entity.pdbx_description
1 polymer ?
#
loop_
_entity_poly.entity_id
_entity_poly.type
_entity_poly.pdbx_seq_one_letter_code
_entity_poly.pdbx_strand_id
1 'polypeptide(L)'
;MFSQDEGGGGGRGGKDDDSGKKSAAQPGKWIEKNEAMSTEAAGYQDQIAGNHPGFVYEVNGVTFDGYDEHRGVLVDAKSSYAPFIKDGKFVPWFTGEKALVEQARSQTKAANGTPVEWHVSDEGSMRLIKDILEDNGLGSIKVIYTPRKK
;
A
#
# COMPACT_ATOMS: atom_id res chain seq x y z
N MET A 1 -23.46 54.37 52.61
CA MET A 1 -23.50 54.63 51.15
C MET A 1 -22.10 54.32 50.64
N PHE A 2 -21.96 53.57 49.55
CA PHE A 2 -20.78 52.81 49.10
C PHE A 2 -20.65 51.38 49.68
N SER A 3 -21.59 50.54 49.25
CA SER A 3 -21.39 49.09 49.11
C SER A 3 -20.53 48.88 47.87
N GLN A 4 -19.43 48.13 47.98
CA GLN A 4 -18.69 47.60 46.84
C GLN A 4 -19.41 46.36 46.31
N ASP A 5 -19.64 46.38 45.01
CA ASP A 5 -20.28 45.38 44.17
C ASP A 5 -19.35 44.18 43.94
N GLU A 6 -19.93 42.97 44.00
CA GLU A 6 -19.25 41.70 43.75
C GLU A 6 -19.01 41.49 42.25
N GLY A 7 -17.77 41.66 41.80
CA GLY A 7 -17.33 41.30 40.45
C GLY A 7 -17.15 39.79 40.30
N GLY A 8 -18.20 39.11 39.83
CA GLY A 8 -18.15 37.73 39.35
C GLY A 8 -17.36 37.58 38.04
N GLY A 9 -16.63 36.47 37.93
CA GLY A 9 -15.88 36.08 36.74
C GLY A 9 -15.66 34.57 36.72
N GLY A 10 -16.76 33.80 36.75
CA GLY A 10 -16.74 32.36 36.61
C GLY A 10 -16.26 31.94 35.22
N GLY A 11 -15.09 31.32 35.16
CA GLY A 11 -14.66 30.57 33.99
C GLY A 11 -15.58 29.37 33.76
N ARG A 12 -16.15 29.27 32.56
CA ARG A 12 -16.72 28.06 31.97
C ARG A 12 -17.09 28.36 30.51
N GLY A 13 -16.60 27.52 29.59
CA GLY A 13 -17.11 27.50 28.23
C GLY A 13 -16.06 27.31 27.14
N GLY A 14 -15.13 26.37 27.31
CA GLY A 14 -14.49 25.74 26.16
C GLY A 14 -15.58 24.95 25.42
N LYS A 15 -16.04 25.49 24.30
CA LYS A 15 -16.98 24.83 23.41
C LYS A 15 -16.14 24.14 22.33
N ASP A 16 -15.63 22.96 22.67
CA ASP A 16 -15.08 22.03 21.70
C ASP A 16 -16.26 21.39 20.97
N ASP A 17 -16.78 22.10 19.97
CA ASP A 17 -17.80 21.58 19.06
C ASP A 17 -17.11 20.62 18.06
N ASP A 18 -17.33 19.34 18.33
CA ASP A 18 -17.46 18.20 17.41
C ASP A 18 -17.17 18.44 15.93
N SER A 19 -16.19 17.72 15.41
CA SER A 19 -16.32 17.08 14.11
C SER A 19 -15.61 15.73 14.14
N GLY A 20 -16.27 14.77 14.79
CA GLY A 20 -15.97 13.36 14.66
C GLY A 20 -16.04 12.89 13.21
N LYS A 21 -14.89 12.87 12.54
CA LYS A 21 -14.55 11.82 11.58
C LYS A 21 -13.46 11.00 12.24
N LYS A 22 -13.82 9.90 12.89
CA LYS A 22 -12.83 8.86 13.20
C LYS A 22 -12.38 8.31 11.85
N SER A 23 -11.33 8.91 11.26
CA SER A 23 -10.55 8.25 10.24
C SER A 23 -10.22 6.87 10.81
N ALA A 24 -10.67 5.81 10.15
CA ALA A 24 -10.23 4.47 10.52
C ALA A 24 -8.71 4.54 10.68
N ALA A 25 -8.19 4.15 11.84
CA ALA A 25 -6.77 4.24 12.12
C ALA A 25 -6.04 3.57 10.94
N GLN A 26 -5.25 4.35 10.21
CA GLN A 26 -4.60 3.86 9.01
C GLN A 26 -3.67 2.69 9.40
N PRO A 27 -3.61 1.60 8.61
CA PRO A 27 -2.93 0.38 9.01
C PRO A 27 -1.40 0.54 9.16
N GLY A 28 -0.84 1.62 8.61
CA GLY A 28 0.59 1.89 8.59
C GLY A 28 0.92 3.38 8.46
N LYS A 29 2.14 3.66 8.00
CA LYS A 29 2.69 5.02 7.84
C LYS A 29 3.51 5.14 6.56
N TRP A 30 3.51 6.32 5.97
CA TRP A 30 4.41 6.63 4.85
C TRP A 30 5.85 6.84 5.35
N ILE A 31 6.81 6.21 4.69
CA ILE A 31 8.25 6.37 4.94
C ILE A 31 8.98 6.71 3.64
N GLU A 32 10.04 7.52 3.73
CA GLU A 32 10.87 7.86 2.58
C GLU A 32 11.78 6.68 2.21
N LYS A 33 11.82 6.34 0.93
CA LYS A 33 12.66 5.30 0.36
C LYS A 33 13.76 5.93 -0.48
N ASN A 34 14.91 6.17 0.16
CA ASN A 34 16.12 6.66 -0.51
C ASN A 34 16.85 5.51 -1.25
N GLU A 35 16.22 4.95 -2.27
CA GLU A 35 16.86 4.04 -3.23
C GLU A 35 16.89 4.72 -4.60
N ALA A 36 18.02 4.62 -5.32
CA ALA A 36 18.15 5.08 -6.70
C ALA A 36 17.25 4.25 -7.64
N MET A 37 15.95 4.55 -7.66
CA MET A 37 14.98 3.93 -8.57
C MET A 37 15.18 4.46 -9.99
N SER A 38 15.08 3.58 -11.00
CA SER A 38 15.01 4.04 -12.38
C SER A 38 13.72 4.83 -12.61
N THR A 39 13.76 5.83 -13.49
CA THR A 39 12.60 6.67 -13.84
C THR A 39 11.38 5.84 -14.26
N GLU A 40 11.60 4.69 -14.88
CA GLU A 40 10.55 3.78 -15.38
C GLU A 40 9.82 3.03 -14.26
N ALA A 41 10.50 2.69 -13.17
CA ALA A 41 9.89 2.08 -11.98
C ALA A 41 9.09 3.14 -11.20
N ALA A 42 9.68 4.33 -11.03
CA ALA A 42 9.03 5.44 -10.34
C ALA A 42 7.71 5.87 -11.02
N GLY A 43 7.68 5.97 -12.36
CA GLY A 43 6.47 6.37 -13.08
C GLY A 43 5.32 5.35 -12.98
N TYR A 44 5.64 4.04 -12.91
CA TYR A 44 4.61 3.02 -12.71
C TYR A 44 4.13 2.97 -11.26
N GLN A 45 5.04 3.14 -10.30
CA GLN A 45 4.66 3.29 -8.91
C GLN A 45 3.73 4.48 -8.71
N ASP A 46 4.02 5.64 -9.33
CA ASP A 46 3.16 6.82 -9.27
C ASP A 46 1.78 6.56 -9.87
N GLN A 47 1.70 5.84 -11.00
CA GLN A 47 0.43 5.44 -11.61
C GLN A 47 -0.45 4.59 -10.67
N ILE A 48 0.17 3.75 -9.85
CA ILE A 48 -0.51 2.76 -9.00
C ILE A 48 -0.79 3.30 -7.59
N ALA A 49 0.18 3.99 -6.99
CA ALA A 49 0.14 4.48 -5.60
C ALA A 49 -0.29 5.96 -5.49
N GLY A 50 -0.28 6.71 -6.59
CA GLY A 50 -1.05 7.94 -6.73
C GLY A 50 -0.53 9.22 -6.06
N ASN A 51 0.79 9.40 -5.84
CA ASN A 51 1.50 10.72 -5.71
C ASN A 51 2.82 10.71 -4.91
N HIS A 52 3.44 9.58 -4.60
CA HIS A 52 4.66 9.59 -3.79
C HIS A 52 5.85 8.82 -4.41
N PRO A 53 6.40 9.28 -5.55
CA PRO A 53 7.68 8.78 -6.01
C PRO A 53 8.73 9.00 -4.91
N GLY A 54 9.37 7.92 -4.46
CA GLY A 54 10.35 7.96 -3.38
C GLY A 54 9.78 7.74 -1.97
N PHE A 55 8.50 7.39 -1.81
CA PHE A 55 7.96 6.89 -0.54
C PHE A 55 7.38 5.49 -0.69
N VAL A 56 7.30 4.78 0.43
CA VAL A 56 6.59 3.51 0.55
C VAL A 56 5.69 3.55 1.78
N TYR A 57 4.65 2.74 1.77
CA TYR A 57 3.76 2.59 2.91
C TYR A 57 4.21 1.40 3.76
N GLU A 58 4.59 1.65 5.01
CA GLU A 58 5.04 0.62 5.95
C GLU A 58 3.89 0.22 6.88
N VAL A 59 3.55 -1.08 6.89
CA VAL A 59 2.61 -1.69 7.83
C VAL A 59 3.37 -2.77 8.60
N ASN A 60 3.41 -2.69 9.93
CA ASN A 60 4.03 -3.70 10.79
C ASN A 60 5.47 -4.09 10.37
N GLY A 61 6.26 -3.13 9.87
CA GLY A 61 7.64 -3.33 9.41
C GLY A 61 7.78 -3.95 8.01
N VAL A 62 6.67 -4.13 7.28
CA VAL A 62 6.66 -4.58 5.88
C VAL A 62 6.19 -3.44 4.99
N THR A 63 6.87 -3.26 3.86
CA THR A 63 6.60 -2.19 2.93
C THR A 63 5.66 -2.61 1.80
N PHE A 64 4.90 -1.62 1.33
CA PHE A 64 4.00 -1.64 0.19
C PHE A 64 4.31 -0.40 -0.66
N ASP A 65 4.08 -0.47 -1.97
CA ASP A 65 4.33 0.67 -2.85
C ASP A 65 3.35 1.82 -2.59
N GLY A 66 2.17 1.52 -2.04
CA GLY A 66 1.23 2.53 -1.57
C GLY A 66 0.05 2.00 -0.78
N TYR A 67 -0.83 2.92 -0.41
CA TYR A 67 -2.09 2.66 0.28
C TYR A 67 -3.19 3.54 -0.32
N ASP A 68 -4.24 2.91 -0.85
CA ASP A 68 -5.43 3.60 -1.33
C ASP A 68 -6.33 3.89 -0.11
N GLU A 69 -6.25 5.13 0.39
CA GLU A 69 -7.00 5.56 1.57
C GLU A 69 -8.53 5.53 1.38
N HIS A 70 -9.01 5.70 0.14
CA HIS A 70 -10.43 5.71 -0.15
C HIS A 70 -11.02 4.30 -0.14
N ARG A 71 -10.25 3.32 -0.64
CA ARG A 71 -10.66 1.91 -0.70
C ARG A 71 -10.21 1.11 0.53
N GLY A 72 -9.26 1.64 1.31
CA GLY A 72 -8.65 0.95 2.44
C GLY A 72 -7.80 -0.25 1.99
N VAL A 73 -7.06 -0.11 0.88
CA VAL A 73 -6.34 -1.22 0.22
C VAL A 73 -4.84 -0.93 0.18
N LEU A 74 -4.02 -1.92 0.54
CA LEU A 74 -2.57 -1.88 0.37
C LEU A 74 -2.20 -2.30 -1.06
N VAL A 75 -1.28 -1.57 -1.68
CA VAL A 75 -1.02 -1.69 -3.12
C VAL A 75 0.46 -1.92 -3.39
N ASP A 76 0.76 -2.83 -4.33
CA ASP A 76 2.11 -3.13 -4.82
C ASP A 76 2.12 -3.21 -6.35
N ALA A 77 3.16 -2.71 -6.99
CA ALA A 77 3.30 -2.58 -8.42
C ALA A 77 4.37 -3.54 -8.97
N LYS A 78 3.95 -4.54 -9.76
CA LYS A 78 4.86 -5.51 -10.40
C LYS A 78 4.99 -5.24 -11.88
N SER A 79 6.20 -4.95 -12.37
CA SER A 79 6.39 -4.64 -13.79
C SER A 79 7.60 -5.26 -14.46
N SER A 80 8.44 -5.96 -13.71
CA SER A 80 9.73 -6.49 -14.18
C SER A 80 9.70 -7.96 -14.60
N TYR A 81 8.55 -8.64 -14.52
CA TYR A 81 8.50 -10.10 -14.69
C TYR A 81 8.41 -10.59 -16.14
N ALA A 82 7.87 -9.77 -17.05
CA ALA A 82 7.61 -10.19 -18.44
C ALA A 82 8.83 -10.79 -19.17
N PRO A 83 10.06 -10.24 -19.06
CA PRO A 83 11.25 -10.82 -19.70
C PRO A 83 11.64 -12.20 -19.19
N PHE A 84 11.14 -12.63 -18.03
CA PHE A 84 11.46 -13.90 -17.41
C PHE A 84 10.42 -14.99 -17.66
N ILE A 85 9.39 -14.71 -18.49
CA ILE A 85 8.31 -15.65 -18.75
C ILE A 85 8.47 -16.25 -20.14
N LYS A 86 8.43 -17.58 -20.20
CA LYS A 86 8.41 -18.35 -21.45
C LYS A 86 7.41 -19.50 -21.32
N ASP A 87 6.53 -19.64 -22.30
CA ASP A 87 5.51 -20.70 -22.35
C ASP A 87 4.64 -20.77 -21.07
N GLY A 88 4.31 -19.59 -20.52
CA GLY A 88 3.47 -19.46 -19.31
C GLY A 88 4.17 -19.84 -18.00
N LYS A 89 5.50 -19.97 -17.99
CA LYS A 89 6.30 -20.30 -16.79
C LYS A 89 7.49 -19.36 -16.66
N PHE A 90 8.02 -19.22 -15.46
CA PHE A 90 9.33 -18.61 -15.31
C PHE A 90 10.41 -19.45 -15.99
N VAL A 91 11.35 -18.77 -16.64
CA VAL A 91 12.53 -19.41 -17.22
C VAL A 91 13.36 -20.12 -16.14
N PRO A 92 14.01 -21.27 -16.42
CA PRO A 92 14.62 -22.10 -15.37
C PRO A 92 15.73 -21.43 -14.56
N TRP A 93 16.37 -20.39 -15.10
CA TRP A 93 17.42 -19.63 -14.44
C TRP A 93 16.89 -18.43 -13.65
N PHE A 94 15.59 -18.15 -13.69
CA PHE A 94 14.98 -17.11 -12.87
C PHE A 94 14.83 -17.59 -11.43
N THR A 95 15.46 -16.87 -10.50
CA THR A 95 15.46 -17.22 -9.07
C THR A 95 14.53 -16.35 -8.24
N GLY A 96 13.85 -15.37 -8.87
CA GLY A 96 13.01 -14.38 -8.19
C GLY A 96 11.64 -14.90 -7.73
N GLU A 97 11.23 -16.10 -8.13
CA GLU A 97 9.95 -16.70 -7.72
C GLU A 97 9.87 -16.92 -6.21
N LYS A 98 10.95 -17.44 -5.59
CA LYS A 98 10.99 -17.62 -4.14
C LYS A 98 10.82 -16.29 -3.42
N ALA A 99 11.51 -15.24 -3.88
CA ALA A 99 11.41 -13.91 -3.29
C ALA A 99 10.00 -13.31 -3.43
N LEU A 100 9.33 -13.54 -4.58
CA LEU A 100 7.94 -13.15 -4.80
C LEU A 100 7.01 -13.79 -3.76
N VAL A 101 7.14 -15.10 -3.54
CA VAL A 101 6.32 -15.84 -2.55
C VAL A 101 6.60 -15.36 -1.12
N GLU A 102 7.86 -15.20 -0.74
CA GLU A 102 8.23 -14.71 0.60
C GLU A 102 7.71 -13.28 0.86
N GLN A 103 7.73 -12.42 -0.17
CA GLN A 103 7.14 -11.09 -0.09
C GLN A 103 5.63 -11.18 0.14
N ALA A 104 4.91 -12.00 -0.63
CA ALA A 104 3.46 -12.19 -0.47
C ALA A 104 3.09 -12.72 0.92
N ARG A 105 3.86 -13.69 1.46
CA ARG A 105 3.66 -14.21 2.83
C ARG A 105 3.81 -13.10 3.87
N SER A 106 4.88 -12.32 3.76
CA SER A 106 5.19 -11.23 4.70
C SER A 106 4.13 -10.14 4.64
N GLN A 107 3.71 -9.72 3.44
CA GLN A 107 2.67 -8.71 3.25
C GLN A 107 1.31 -9.20 3.74
N THR A 108 0.93 -10.44 3.48
CA THR A 108 -0.33 -11.02 3.99
C THR A 108 -0.39 -11.00 5.51
N LYS A 109 0.72 -11.38 6.18
CA LYS A 109 0.81 -11.35 7.65
C LYS A 109 0.77 -9.92 8.19
N ALA A 110 1.53 -9.00 7.57
CA ALA A 110 1.60 -7.62 8.00
C ALA A 110 0.28 -6.87 7.82
N ALA A 111 -0.44 -7.13 6.73
CA ALA A 111 -1.71 -6.49 6.42
C ALA A 111 -2.81 -6.78 7.46
N ASN A 112 -2.72 -7.91 8.18
CA ASN A 112 -3.58 -8.27 9.32
C ASN A 112 -5.08 -8.03 9.06
N GLY A 113 -5.57 -8.49 7.89
CA GLY A 113 -6.96 -8.33 7.47
C GLY A 113 -7.24 -7.12 6.57
N THR A 114 -6.28 -6.21 6.41
CA THR A 114 -6.34 -5.16 5.38
C THR A 114 -6.21 -5.81 3.99
N PRO A 115 -7.08 -5.51 3.01
CA PRO A 115 -6.95 -6.03 1.66
C PRO A 115 -5.63 -5.64 0.99
N VAL A 116 -5.06 -6.56 0.20
CA VAL A 116 -3.82 -6.34 -0.56
C VAL A 116 -4.09 -6.57 -2.05
N GLU A 117 -3.68 -5.62 -2.88
CA GLU A 117 -3.76 -5.68 -4.34
C GLU A 117 -2.36 -5.58 -4.96
N TRP A 118 -2.04 -6.51 -5.86
CA TRP A 118 -0.83 -6.47 -6.67
C TRP A 118 -1.18 -6.12 -8.11
N HIS A 119 -0.68 -4.98 -8.58
CA HIS A 119 -0.93 -4.45 -9.91
C HIS A 119 0.20 -4.82 -10.87
N VAL A 120 -0.10 -5.69 -11.83
CA VAL A 120 0.90 -6.26 -12.73
C VAL A 120 0.77 -5.65 -14.13
N SER A 121 1.87 -5.15 -14.69
CA SER A 121 1.85 -4.39 -15.95
C SER A 121 1.72 -5.24 -17.22
N ASP A 122 1.93 -6.54 -17.11
CA ASP A 122 1.89 -7.52 -18.19
C ASP A 122 0.87 -8.62 -17.89
N GLU A 123 0.08 -9.01 -18.88
CA GLU A 123 -1.02 -9.96 -18.69
C GLU A 123 -0.52 -11.39 -18.44
N GLY A 124 0.55 -11.80 -19.13
CA GLY A 124 1.17 -13.12 -18.92
C GLY A 124 1.76 -13.24 -17.52
N SER A 125 2.44 -12.19 -17.07
CA SER A 125 2.96 -12.05 -15.71
C SER A 125 1.86 -12.06 -14.66
N MET A 126 0.76 -11.36 -14.91
CA MET A 126 -0.40 -11.35 -14.00
C MET A 126 -0.94 -12.76 -13.78
N ARG A 127 -1.16 -13.51 -14.87
CA ARG A 127 -1.69 -14.88 -14.81
C ARG A 127 -0.74 -15.80 -14.04
N LEU A 128 0.54 -15.80 -14.41
CA LEU A 128 1.53 -16.64 -13.73
C LEU A 128 1.68 -16.30 -12.25
N ILE A 129 1.77 -15.01 -11.89
CA ILE A 129 1.88 -14.58 -10.49
C ILE A 129 0.64 -15.00 -9.72
N LYS A 130 -0.56 -14.85 -10.30
CA LYS A 130 -1.80 -15.28 -9.67
C LYS A 130 -1.77 -16.78 -9.36
N ASP A 131 -1.43 -17.61 -10.33
CA ASP A 131 -1.37 -19.07 -10.16
C ASP A 131 -0.37 -19.46 -9.06
N ILE A 132 0.83 -18.86 -9.06
CA ILE A 132 1.86 -19.09 -8.04
C ILE A 132 1.36 -18.73 -6.63
N LEU A 133 0.66 -17.61 -6.48
CA LEU A 133 0.12 -17.21 -5.17
C LEU A 133 -0.99 -18.15 -4.72
N GLU A 134 -1.89 -18.56 -5.60
CA GLU A 134 -2.95 -19.53 -5.30
C GLU A 134 -2.37 -20.88 -4.85
N ASP A 135 -1.41 -21.43 -5.59
CA ASP A 135 -0.72 -22.69 -5.27
C ASP A 135 0.02 -22.64 -3.92
N ASN A 136 0.42 -21.45 -3.47
CA ASN A 136 1.11 -21.23 -2.20
C ASN A 136 0.19 -20.88 -1.03
N GLY A 137 -1.14 -20.90 -1.23
CA GLY A 137 -2.14 -20.54 -0.22
C GLY A 137 -2.22 -19.03 0.06
N LEU A 138 -1.82 -18.19 -0.90
CA LEU A 138 -1.73 -16.73 -0.81
C LEU A 138 -2.75 -16.03 -1.72
N GLY A 139 -3.80 -16.74 -2.14
CA GLY A 139 -4.89 -16.22 -2.98
C GLY A 139 -5.72 -15.10 -2.36
N SER A 140 -5.47 -14.73 -1.10
CA SER A 140 -6.04 -13.52 -0.48
C SER A 140 -5.48 -12.22 -1.07
N ILE A 141 -4.29 -12.27 -1.69
CA ILE A 141 -3.74 -11.14 -2.44
C ILE A 141 -4.40 -11.12 -3.82
N LYS A 142 -5.08 -10.02 -4.14
CA LYS A 142 -5.74 -9.87 -5.43
C LYS A 142 -4.76 -9.36 -6.47
N VAL A 143 -4.47 -10.20 -7.47
CA VAL A 143 -3.57 -9.84 -8.58
C VAL A 143 -4.38 -9.25 -9.74
N ILE A 144 -4.03 -8.03 -10.15
CA ILE A 144 -4.81 -7.22 -11.10
C ILE A 144 -3.91 -6.81 -12.26
N TYR A 145 -4.33 -7.10 -13.49
CA TYR A 145 -3.65 -6.57 -14.66
C TYR A 145 -3.92 -5.07 -14.76
N THR A 146 -2.85 -4.27 -14.72
CA THR A 146 -2.93 -2.81 -14.86
C THR A 146 -1.91 -2.33 -15.88
N PRO A 147 -2.31 -2.06 -17.14
CA PRO A 147 -1.38 -1.65 -18.16
C PRO A 147 -0.70 -0.31 -17.81
N ARG A 148 0.57 -0.16 -18.16
CA ARG A 148 1.26 1.14 -18.13
C ARG A 148 0.54 2.10 -19.07
N LYS A 149 0.19 3.28 -18.59
CA LYS A 149 -0.28 4.38 -19.45
C LYS A 149 0.91 4.85 -20.30
N LYS A 150 0.67 5.02 -21.60
CA LYS A 150 1.64 5.60 -22.54
C LYS A 150 1.68 7.12 -22.41
#